data_AF-A0A9P6XNJ5-F1
#
_entry.id   AF-A0A9P6XNJ5-F1
#
_cell.length_a   1.000
_cell.length_b   1.000
_cell.length_c   1.000
_cell.angle_alpha   90.00
_cell.angle_beta   90.00
_cell.angle_gamma   90.00
#
_symmetry.space_group_name_H-M   'P 1'
#
loop_
_entity.id
_entity.type
_entity.pdbx_description
1 polymer ?
#
loop_
_entity_poly.entity_id
_entity_poly.type
_entity_poly.pdbx_seq_one_letter_code
_entity_poly.pdbx_strand_id
1 'polypeptide(L)'
;MTVAADAQDRPLGFMLIDGSHMEALFIDPDVRGTGIGRQLLQHALALHPQLSTDVNAQNAQAVGFYRRMGFVETGRSPVDSQGRPYPLIHLRHNG
;
A
#
# COMPACT_ATOMS: atom_id res chain seq x y z
N MET A 1 5.02 0.19 12.28
CA MET A 1 5.79 -0.29 11.11
C MET A 1 5.89 -1.80 11.18
N THR A 2 5.65 -2.49 10.07
CA THR A 2 5.76 -3.96 9.95
C THR A 2 6.75 -4.28 8.84
N VAL A 3 7.67 -5.21 9.08
CA VAL A 3 8.69 -5.63 8.11
C VAL A 3 8.46 -7.10 7.78
N ALA A 4 8.48 -7.44 6.48
CA ALA A 4 8.58 -8.82 6.03
C ALA A 4 10.06 -9.17 5.89
N ALA A 5 10.49 -10.26 6.51
CA ALA A 5 11.85 -10.76 6.45
C ALA A 5 11.88 -12.23 6.00
N ASP A 6 13.00 -12.66 5.43
CA ASP A 6 13.24 -14.08 5.12
C ASP A 6 13.68 -14.88 6.36
N ALA A 7 13.99 -16.16 6.17
CA ALA A 7 14.43 -17.05 7.25
C ALA A 7 15.81 -16.67 7.84
N GLN A 8 16.54 -15.75 7.20
CA GLN A 8 17.83 -15.21 7.65
C GLN A 8 17.68 -13.80 8.22
N ASP A 9 16.46 -13.35 8.52
CA ASP A 9 16.13 -12.01 9.04
C ASP A 9 16.51 -10.86 8.09
N ARG A 10 16.59 -11.14 6.77
CA ARG A 10 16.85 -10.09 5.77
C ARG A 10 15.54 -9.43 5.35
N PRO A 11 15.45 -8.09 5.35
CA PRO A 11 14.22 -7.39 5.00
C PRO A 11 13.91 -7.54 3.51
N LEU A 12 12.71 -8.01 3.21
CA LEU A 12 12.17 -8.18 1.86
C LEU A 12 11.17 -7.09 1.47
N GLY A 13 10.67 -6.35 2.46
CA GLY A 13 9.72 -5.28 2.28
C GLY A 13 9.18 -4.78 3.62
N PHE A 14 8.50 -3.65 3.59
CA PHE A 14 7.91 -3.06 4.78
C PHE A 14 6.59 -2.38 4.48
N MET A 15 5.85 -2.16 5.56
CA MET A 15 4.60 -1.43 5.58
C MET A 15 4.59 -0.48 6.77
N LEU A 16 4.13 0.74 6.53
CA LEU A 16 3.90 1.75 7.55
C LEU A 16 2.42 2.12 7.57
N ILE A 17 1.83 2.07 8.77
CA ILE A 17 0.46 2.47 9.03
C ILE A 17 0.51 3.51 10.14
N ASP A 18 -0.21 4.61 9.94
CA ASP A 18 -0.56 5.59 10.96
C ASP A 18 -2.09 5.58 11.15
N GLY A 19 -2.55 5.22 12.35
CA GLY A 19 -3.96 4.98 12.63
C GLY A 19 -4.57 3.93 11.70
N SER A 20 -5.44 4.35 10.77
CA SER A 20 -6.06 3.50 9.73
C SER A 20 -5.67 3.94 8.32
N HIS A 21 -4.54 4.61 8.19
CA HIS A 21 -3.97 5.05 6.91
C HIS A 21 -2.61 4.39 6.69
N MET A 22 -2.45 3.74 5.56
CA MET A 22 -1.19 3.15 5.13
C MET A 22 -0.39 4.19 4.37
N GLU A 23 0.60 4.74 5.07
CA GLU A 23 1.57 5.73 4.57
C GLU A 23 2.51 5.15 3.52
N ALA A 24 2.92 3.89 3.71
CA ALA A 24 3.86 3.25 2.79
C ALA A 24 3.68 1.73 2.75
N LEU A 25 3.82 1.16 1.56
CA LEU A 25 4.03 -0.25 1.32
C LEU A 25 5.10 -0.40 0.23
N PHE A 26 6.23 -0.98 0.59
CA PHE A 26 7.34 -1.18 -0.33
C PHE A 26 7.85 -2.61 -0.25
N ILE A 27 7.96 -3.25 -1.41
CA ILE A 27 8.54 -4.59 -1.56
C ILE A 27 9.79 -4.46 -2.42
N ASP A 28 10.85 -5.14 -2.00
CA ASP A 28 12.10 -5.26 -2.74
C ASP A 28 11.79 -5.76 -4.17
N PRO A 29 12.23 -5.05 -5.22
CA PRO A 29 11.99 -5.41 -6.62
C PRO A 29 12.28 -6.88 -6.95
N ASP A 30 13.32 -7.47 -6.37
CA ASP A 30 13.78 -8.83 -6.69
C ASP A 30 12.82 -9.91 -6.21
N VAL A 31 11.96 -9.58 -5.24
CA VAL A 31 10.96 -10.49 -4.66
C VAL A 31 9.52 -10.02 -4.90
N ARG A 32 9.31 -9.06 -5.79
CA ARG A 32 7.95 -8.69 -6.22
C ARG A 32 7.27 -9.85 -6.93
N GLY A 33 5.94 -9.93 -6.78
CA GLY A 33 5.14 -11.00 -7.40
C GLY A 33 5.16 -12.34 -6.65
N THR A 34 5.97 -12.47 -5.60
CA THR A 34 6.04 -13.68 -4.74
C THR A 34 4.91 -13.77 -3.71
N GLY A 35 4.12 -12.70 -3.55
CA GLY A 35 3.00 -12.64 -2.61
C GLY A 35 3.27 -11.88 -1.31
N ILE A 36 4.51 -11.43 -1.04
CA ILE A 36 4.88 -10.71 0.18
C ILE A 36 4.02 -9.45 0.40
N GLY A 37 3.83 -8.63 -0.64
CA GLY A 37 2.98 -7.43 -0.55
C GLY A 37 1.54 -7.75 -0.18
N ARG A 38 1.01 -8.88 -0.67
CA ARG A 38 -0.33 -9.35 -0.30
C ARG A 38 -0.35 -9.79 1.17
N GLN A 39 0.67 -10.49 1.65
CA GLN A 39 0.74 -10.93 3.05
C GLN A 39 0.80 -9.74 4.02
N LEU A 40 1.66 -8.75 3.74
CA LEU A 40 1.72 -7.52 4.53
C LEU A 40 0.37 -6.80 4.57
N LEU A 41 -0.28 -6.66 3.42
CA LEU A 41 -1.58 -6.00 3.32
C LEU A 41 -2.70 -6.80 4.03
N GLN A 42 -2.71 -8.12 3.92
CA GLN A 42 -3.67 -8.96 4.64
C GLN A 42 -3.49 -8.86 6.15
N HIS A 43 -2.25 -8.82 6.62
CA HIS A 43 -1.95 -8.55 8.03
C HIS A 43 -2.47 -7.17 8.45
N ALA A 44 -2.29 -6.14 7.62
CA ALA A 44 -2.84 -4.81 7.84
C ALA A 44 -4.35 -4.82 7.98
N LEU A 45 -5.05 -5.47 7.04
CA LEU A 45 -6.51 -5.50 6.97
C LEU A 45 -7.13 -6.28 8.13
N ALA A 46 -6.43 -7.29 8.65
CA ALA A 46 -6.87 -8.00 9.86
C ALA A 46 -6.87 -7.09 11.10
N LEU A 47 -5.96 -6.12 11.17
CA LEU A 47 -5.87 -5.15 12.27
C LEU A 47 -6.71 -3.89 12.00
N HIS A 48 -6.82 -3.49 10.74
CA HIS A 48 -7.49 -2.27 10.28
C HIS A 48 -8.41 -2.59 9.08
N PRO A 49 -9.64 -3.09 9.32
CA PRO A 49 -10.54 -3.53 8.24
C PRO A 49 -10.90 -2.43 7.22
N GLN A 50 -10.87 -1.17 7.67
CA GLN A 50 -11.16 0.01 6.86
C GLN A 50 -9.89 0.80 6.48
N LEU A 51 -8.81 0.08 6.18
CA LEU A 51 -7.52 0.68 5.81
C LEU A 51 -7.67 1.58 4.59
N SER A 52 -7.07 2.77 4.66
CA SER A 52 -6.96 3.72 3.55
C SER A 52 -5.51 3.86 3.09
N THR A 53 -5.29 4.30 1.86
CA THR A 53 -3.95 4.60 1.34
C THR A 53 -4.04 5.56 0.17
N ASP A 54 -2.98 6.32 -0.05
CA ASP A 54 -2.83 7.19 -1.21
C ASP A 54 -1.80 6.62 -2.17
N VAL A 55 -2.15 6.56 -3.44
CA VAL A 55 -1.25 6.06 -4.48
C VAL A 55 -1.11 7.08 -5.59
N ASN A 56 0.11 7.29 -6.08
CA ASN A 56 0.32 8.11 -7.27
C ASN A 56 -0.43 7.47 -8.47
N ALA A 57 -1.28 8.25 -9.12
CA ALA A 57 -2.10 7.82 -10.25
C ALA A 57 -1.27 7.28 -11.43
N GLN A 58 -0.02 7.74 -11.57
CA GLN A 58 0.93 7.29 -12.59
C GLN A 58 1.51 5.91 -12.29
N ASN A 59 1.46 5.45 -11.03
CA ASN A 59 1.93 4.13 -10.64
C ASN A 59 0.85 3.06 -10.91
N ALA A 60 0.67 2.74 -12.20
CA ALA A 60 -0.33 1.77 -12.66
C ALA A 60 -0.17 0.39 -11.99
N GLN A 61 1.06 -0.01 -11.65
CA GLN A 61 1.33 -1.25 -10.94
C GLN A 61 0.71 -1.24 -9.53
N ALA A 62 0.96 -0.19 -8.75
CA ALA A 62 0.42 -0.07 -7.40
C ALA A 62 -1.11 0.10 -7.41
N VAL A 63 -1.65 0.91 -8.33
CA VAL A 63 -3.11 1.05 -8.51
C VAL A 63 -3.74 -0.31 -8.80
N GLY A 64 -3.20 -1.06 -9.76
CA GLY A 64 -3.70 -2.39 -10.09
C GLY A 64 -3.51 -3.42 -8.97
N PHE A 65 -2.48 -3.27 -8.14
CA PHE A 65 -2.31 -4.07 -6.93
C PHE A 65 -3.43 -3.80 -5.92
N TYR A 66 -3.65 -2.55 -5.51
CA TYR A 66 -4.67 -2.22 -4.51
C TYR A 66 -6.09 -2.56 -4.97
N ARG A 67 -6.43 -2.28 -6.24
CA ARG A 67 -7.74 -2.65 -6.81
C ARG A 67 -7.99 -4.17 -6.74
N ARG A 68 -6.98 -5.00 -7.06
CA ARG A 68 -7.08 -6.47 -6.93
C ARG A 68 -7.23 -6.93 -5.48
N MET A 69 -6.74 -6.13 -4.53
CA MET A 69 -6.86 -6.39 -3.10
C MET A 69 -8.16 -5.87 -2.50
N GLY A 70 -9.13 -5.42 -3.32
CA GLY A 70 -10.45 -4.99 -2.85
C GLY A 70 -10.54 -3.52 -2.45
N PHE A 71 -9.48 -2.73 -2.67
CA PHE A 71 -9.56 -1.29 -2.44
C PHE A 71 -10.43 -0.62 -3.51
N VAL A 72 -11.25 0.31 -3.06
CA VAL A 72 -12.05 1.19 -3.91
C VAL A 72 -11.49 2.60 -3.87
N GLU A 73 -11.65 3.32 -4.96
CA GLU A 73 -11.30 4.73 -5.01
C GLU A 73 -12.38 5.56 -4.33
N THR A 74 -11.95 6.40 -3.40
CA THR A 74 -12.79 7.32 -2.64
C THR A 74 -12.57 8.78 -3.03
N GLY A 75 -11.55 9.06 -3.84
CA GLY A 75 -11.27 10.40 -4.36
C GLY A 75 -9.95 10.49 -5.12
N ARG A 76 -9.65 11.69 -5.62
CA ARG A 76 -8.37 12.04 -6.25
C ARG A 76 -7.92 13.43 -5.84
N SER A 77 -6.61 13.63 -5.81
CA SER A 77 -6.00 14.96 -5.66
C SER A 77 -5.07 15.24 -6.84
N PRO A 78 -5.07 16.45 -7.42
CA PRO A 78 -4.17 16.79 -8.53
C PRO A 78 -2.72 16.97 -8.09
N VAL A 79 -2.50 17.16 -6.79
CA VAL A 79 -1.20 17.37 -6.16
C VAL A 79 -0.99 16.39 -5.02
N ASP A 80 0.26 16.17 -4.64
CA ASP A 80 0.60 15.43 -3.42
C ASP A 80 0.47 16.30 -2.16
N SER A 81 0.75 15.71 -1.00
CA SER A 81 0.70 16.39 0.30
C SER A 81 1.67 17.58 0.44
N GLN A 82 2.64 17.71 -0.47
CA GLN A 82 3.59 18.83 -0.52
C GLN A 82 3.23 19.86 -1.61
N GLY A 83 2.08 19.71 -2.28
CA GLY A 83 1.64 20.61 -3.34
C GLY A 83 2.34 20.40 -4.69
N ARG A 84 3.11 19.31 -4.85
CA ARG A 84 3.76 18.99 -6.12
C ARG A 84 2.73 18.38 -7.08
N PRO A 85 2.85 18.58 -8.41
CA PRO A 85 1.87 18.14 -9.40
C PRO A 85 1.97 16.62 -9.68
N TYR A 86 1.87 15.81 -8.62
CA TYR A 86 1.81 14.37 -8.66
C TYR A 86 0.40 13.94 -8.27
N PRO A 87 -0.46 13.60 -9.24
CA PRO A 87 -1.84 13.25 -8.94
C PRO A 87 -1.92 12.00 -8.07
N LEU A 88 -2.70 12.07 -6.99
CA LEU A 88 -2.95 10.96 -6.07
C LEU A 88 -4.35 10.41 -6.30
N ILE A 89 -4.49 9.10 -6.11
CA ILE A 89 -5.77 8.40 -5.97
C ILE A 89 -5.88 8.00 -4.51
N HIS A 90 -6.95 8.44 -3.86
CA HIS A 90 -7.30 8.04 -2.50
C HIS A 90 -8.07 6.74 -2.57
N LEU A 91 -7.57 5.73 -1.85
CA LEU A 91 -8.13 4.39 -1.84
C LEU A 91 -8.54 3.99 -0.43
N ARG A 92 -9.61 3.20 -0.31
CA ARG A 92 -10.05 2.58 0.95
C ARG A 92 -10.51 1.15 0.73
N HIS A 93 -10.22 0.29 1.69
CA HIS A 93 -10.77 -1.07 1.74
C HIS A 93 -12.16 -1.05 2.41
N ASN A 94 -13.15 -1.70 1.80
CA ASN A 94 -14.54 -1.64 2.27
C ASN A 94 -14.93 -2.69 3.33
N GLY A 95 -13.97 -3.50 3.77
CA GLY A 95 -14.21 -4.61 4.72
C GLY A 95 -14.52 -5.90 4.00
#